data_AF-A0A2N8T1V8-F1
#
_entry.id   AF-A0A2N8T1V8-F1
#
_cell.length_a   1.000
_cell.length_b   1.000
_cell.length_c   1.000
_cell.angle_alpha   90.00
_cell.angle_beta   90.00
_cell.angle_gamma   90.00
#
_symmetry.space_group_name_H-M   'P 1'
#
loop_
_entity.id
_entity.type
_entity.pdbx_description
1 polymer ?
#
loop_
_entity_poly.entity_id
_entity_poly.type
_entity_poly.pdbx_seq_one_letter_code
_entity_poly.pdbx_strand_id
1 'polypeptide(L)'
;MNAFTASNHDATTHIAQSQRLIDPPLEIRLRKAQRMLELTWPDGAQSRISCLTLRRACACSNCQRLQQTGALTLIDAEVGVNRLELSGISGLQLYFSDGHFRGLYPWAYLRDLGNPA
;
A
#
# COMPACT_ATOMS: atom_id res chain seq x y z
N MET A 1 0.17 34.63 42.48
CA MET A 1 1.18 33.65 42.01
C MET A 1 0.46 32.31 41.91
N ASN A 2 -0.09 31.97 40.74
CA ASN A 2 -0.93 30.78 40.57
C ASN A 2 -0.29 29.86 39.53
N ALA A 3 -0.17 28.60 39.92
CA ALA A 3 0.35 27.47 39.16
C ALA A 3 -0.57 27.08 38.01
N PHE A 4 -0.01 26.62 36.88
CA PHE A 4 -0.67 25.71 35.93
C PHE A 4 0.38 24.85 35.21
N THR A 5 0.43 23.59 35.66
CA THR A 5 0.48 22.34 34.89
C THR A 5 1.53 22.18 33.77
N ALA A 6 2.53 21.35 34.06
CA ALA A 6 3.35 20.68 33.05
C ALA A 6 2.47 19.79 32.16
N SER A 7 2.41 20.11 30.86
CA SER A 7 1.74 19.28 29.86
C SER A 7 2.80 18.42 29.17
N ASN A 8 3.10 17.27 29.77
CA ASN A 8 3.79 16.19 29.08
C ASN A 8 2.84 15.64 28.02
N HIS A 9 3.11 15.94 26.75
CA HIS A 9 2.37 15.38 25.65
C HIS A 9 2.79 13.93 25.45
N ASP A 10 1.80 13.06 25.59
CA ASP A 10 1.84 11.62 25.43
C ASP A 10 2.39 11.20 24.06
N ALA A 11 3.37 10.29 24.15
CA ALA A 11 3.51 9.07 23.37
C ALA A 11 3.03 9.11 21.91
N THR A 12 3.84 9.68 21.03
CA THR A 12 3.84 9.27 19.61
C THR A 12 4.44 7.88 19.52
N THR A 13 3.62 6.83 19.68
CA THR A 13 3.96 5.50 19.19
C THR A 13 3.96 5.56 17.67
N HIS A 14 5.05 6.07 17.10
CA HIS A 14 5.43 5.72 15.74
C HIS A 14 5.55 4.20 15.73
N ILE A 15 4.67 3.52 15.00
CA ILE A 15 4.93 2.15 14.59
C ILE A 15 6.19 2.23 13.72
N ALA A 16 7.34 2.08 14.36
CA ALA A 16 8.56 1.66 13.72
C ALA A 16 8.24 0.25 13.18
N GLN A 17 7.69 0.21 11.96
CA GLN A 17 7.46 -1.02 11.24
C GLN A 17 8.83 -1.69 11.14
N SER A 18 9.03 -2.75 11.92
CA SER A 18 10.14 -3.69 11.74
C SER A 18 10.10 -4.10 10.27
N GLN A 19 11.03 -3.57 9.48
CA GLN A 19 11.04 -3.79 8.05
C GLN A 19 11.37 -5.27 7.82
N ARG A 20 10.31 -6.08 7.63
CA ARG A 20 10.45 -7.42 7.07
C ARG A 20 11.03 -7.21 5.67
N LEU A 21 12.29 -7.52 5.50
CA LEU A 21 12.92 -7.52 4.19
C LEU A 21 12.38 -8.74 3.44
N ILE A 22 11.65 -8.48 2.36
CA ILE A 22 11.14 -9.50 1.45
C ILE A 22 11.87 -9.29 0.13
N ASP A 23 12.46 -10.37 -0.38
CA ASP A 23 13.10 -10.37 -1.69
C ASP A 23 12.09 -9.98 -2.79
N PRO A 24 12.53 -9.27 -3.84
CA PRO A 24 11.66 -8.95 -4.96
C PRO A 24 11.10 -10.23 -5.59
N PRO A 25 9.87 -10.16 -6.14
CA PRO A 25 9.30 -11.28 -6.86
C PRO A 25 10.14 -11.61 -8.10
N LEU A 26 10.21 -12.90 -8.43
CA LEU A 26 10.83 -13.38 -9.67
C LEU A 26 10.04 -12.94 -10.91
N GLU A 27 8.74 -12.72 -10.74
CA GLU A 27 7.87 -12.29 -11.83
C GLU A 27 6.76 -11.37 -11.36
N ILE A 28 6.48 -10.34 -12.18
CA ILE A 28 5.42 -9.37 -11.98
C ILE A 28 4.54 -9.37 -13.23
N ARG A 29 3.25 -9.68 -13.09
CA ARG A 29 2.29 -9.66 -14.20
C ARG A 29 1.07 -8.82 -13.86
N LEU A 30 0.81 -7.82 -14.70
CA LEU A 30 -0.42 -7.03 -14.64
C LEU A 30 -1.44 -7.57 -15.64
N ARG A 31 -2.50 -8.18 -15.12
CA ARG A 31 -3.63 -8.71 -15.87
C ARG A 31 -4.69 -7.62 -16.01
N LYS A 32 -4.52 -6.73 -16.99
CA LYS A 32 -5.38 -5.54 -17.15
C LYS A 32 -6.87 -5.88 -17.33
N ALA A 33 -7.18 -6.87 -18.17
CA ALA A 33 -8.57 -7.29 -18.40
C ALA A 33 -9.23 -7.84 -17.12
N GLN A 34 -8.47 -8.54 -16.29
CA GLN A 34 -8.92 -9.11 -15.02
C GLN A 34 -8.78 -8.15 -13.82
N ARG A 35 -8.21 -6.95 -14.04
CA ARG A 35 -7.84 -5.98 -12.99
C ARG A 35 -7.09 -6.64 -11.83
N MET A 36 -6.07 -7.43 -12.14
CA MET A 36 -5.33 -8.24 -11.16
C MET A 36 -3.81 -8.04 -11.31
N LEU A 37 -3.12 -7.91 -10.17
CA LEU A 37 -1.66 -8.01 -10.09
C LEU A 37 -1.29 -9.41 -9.60
N GLU A 38 -0.47 -10.10 -10.37
CA GLU A 38 0.08 -11.40 -10.00
C GLU A 38 1.59 -11.26 -9.74
N LEU A 39 2.04 -11.77 -8.59
CA LEU A 39 3.45 -11.79 -8.18
C LEU A 39 3.85 -13.22 -7.87
N THR A 40 4.99 -13.65 -8.42
CA THR A 40 5.61 -14.95 -8.12
C THR A 40 6.86 -14.71 -7.29
N TRP A 41 6.93 -15.33 -6.11
CA TRP A 41 7.98 -15.06 -5.13
C TRP A 41 9.09 -16.12 -5.17
N PRO A 42 10.31 -15.81 -4.68
CA PRO A 42 11.42 -16.77 -4.68
C PRO A 42 11.17 -18.06 -3.88
N ASP A 43 10.29 -18.01 -2.88
CA ASP A 43 9.87 -19.17 -2.09
C ASP A 43 8.77 -20.02 -2.76
N GLY A 44 8.42 -19.70 -4.00
CA GLY A 44 7.41 -20.41 -4.78
C GLY A 44 5.96 -19.99 -4.49
N ALA A 45 5.72 -19.15 -3.48
CA ALA A 45 4.38 -18.63 -3.23
C ALA A 45 3.94 -17.66 -4.34
N GLN A 46 2.63 -17.46 -4.45
CA GLN A 46 2.01 -16.54 -5.41
C GLN A 46 1.09 -15.57 -4.70
N SER A 47 1.16 -14.29 -5.04
CA SER A 47 0.19 -13.28 -4.61
C SER A 47 -0.66 -12.87 -5.80
N ARG A 48 -2.00 -12.91 -5.63
CA ARG A 48 -2.97 -12.39 -6.60
C ARG A 48 -3.79 -11.31 -5.92
N ILE A 49 -3.59 -10.07 -6.33
CA ILE A 49 -4.15 -8.89 -5.66
C ILE A 49 -4.98 -8.09 -6.65
N SER A 50 -6.26 -7.91 -6.35
CA SER A 50 -7.13 -7.11 -7.23
C SER A 50 -6.68 -5.65 -7.25
N CYS A 51 -6.89 -4.96 -8.37
CA CYS A 51 -6.60 -3.53 -8.49
C CYS A 51 -7.43 -2.71 -7.49
N LEU A 52 -8.65 -3.14 -7.19
CA LEU A 52 -9.49 -2.54 -6.16
C LEU A 52 -8.86 -2.67 -4.76
N THR A 53 -8.37 -3.85 -4.41
CA THR A 53 -7.66 -4.09 -3.14
C THR A 53 -6.42 -3.20 -3.05
N LEU A 54 -5.58 -3.19 -4.11
CA LEU A 54 -4.41 -2.31 -4.18
C LEU A 54 -4.81 -0.84 -3.98
N ARG A 55 -5.85 -0.39 -4.68
CA ARG A 55 -6.29 1.02 -4.62
C ARG A 55 -6.80 1.41 -3.24
N ARG A 56 -7.58 0.54 -2.58
CA ARG A 56 -8.04 0.72 -1.19
C ARG A 56 -6.86 0.77 -0.21
N ALA A 57 -5.83 -0.02 -0.48
CA ALA A 57 -4.59 -0.11 0.27
C ALA A 57 -3.55 0.97 -0.09
N CYS A 58 -3.93 2.00 -0.86
CA CYS A 58 -2.97 3.02 -1.30
C CYS A 58 -2.38 3.79 -0.10
N ALA A 59 -1.06 3.64 0.10
CA ALA A 59 -0.33 4.29 1.19
C ALA A 59 0.21 5.69 0.84
N CYS A 60 -0.36 6.41 -0.13
CA CYS A 60 0.07 7.79 -0.37
C CYS A 60 -0.41 8.72 0.74
N SER A 61 0.29 9.82 1.01
CA SER A 61 -0.02 10.72 2.14
C SER A 61 -1.47 11.23 2.14
N ASN A 62 -2.06 11.47 0.96
CA ASN A 62 -3.46 11.87 0.87
C ASN A 62 -4.42 10.76 1.30
N CYS A 63 -4.19 9.53 0.82
CA CYS A 63 -5.01 8.38 1.18
C CYS A 63 -4.86 8.05 2.67
N GLN A 64 -3.63 8.05 3.20
CA GLN A 64 -3.38 7.84 4.62
C GLN A 64 -4.11 8.87 5.49
N ARG A 65 -4.05 10.16 5.12
CA ARG A 65 -4.79 11.22 5.83
C ARG A 65 -6.29 10.96 5.83
N LEU A 66 -6.87 10.63 4.68
CA LEU A 66 -8.31 10.33 4.58
C LEU A 66 -8.72 9.14 5.45
N GLN A 67 -7.89 8.08 5.49
CA GLN A 67 -8.11 6.93 6.38
C GLN A 67 -8.06 7.34 7.86
N GLN A 68 -7.06 8.13 8.25
CA GLN A 68 -6.91 8.62 9.63
C GLN A 68 -8.06 9.52 10.08
N THR A 69 -8.63 10.31 9.18
CA THR A 69 -9.78 11.17 9.49
C THR A 69 -11.12 10.43 9.41
N GLY A 70 -11.14 9.14 9.06
CA GLY A 70 -12.37 8.36 8.84
C GLY A 70 -13.20 8.84 7.65
N ALA A 71 -12.59 9.57 6.71
CA ALA A 71 -13.30 10.10 5.56
C ALA A 71 -13.61 8.99 4.57
N LEU A 72 -14.88 8.91 4.14
CA LEU A 72 -15.29 7.95 3.12
C LEU A 72 -14.61 8.27 1.80
N THR A 73 -13.86 7.29 1.29
CA THR A 73 -13.25 7.37 -0.05
C THR A 73 -14.05 6.47 -0.99
N LEU A 74 -14.78 7.10 -1.91
CA LEU A 74 -15.45 6.37 -2.99
C LEU A 74 -14.41 5.94 -4.02
N ILE A 75 -14.26 4.63 -4.20
CA ILE A 75 -13.37 4.02 -5.19
C ILE A 75 -14.25 3.21 -6.12
N ASP A 76 -14.13 3.46 -7.42
CA ASP A 76 -14.83 2.68 -8.44
C ASP A 76 -14.44 1.20 -8.31
N ALA A 77 -15.45 0.32 -8.25
CA ALA A 77 -15.22 -1.13 -8.22
C ALA A 77 -14.43 -1.60 -9.45
N GLU A 78 -14.58 -0.86 -10.55
CA GLU A 78 -13.92 -1.08 -11.82
C GLU A 78 -12.58 -0.33 -11.95
N VAL A 79 -11.97 0.12 -10.84
CA VAL A 79 -10.63 0.73 -10.88
C VAL A 79 -9.59 -0.29 -11.37
N GLY A 80 -8.73 0.15 -12.29
CA GLY A 80 -7.62 -0.63 -12.83
C GLY A 80 -6.27 0.03 -12.59
N VAL A 81 -5.20 -0.71 -12.83
CA VAL A 81 -3.84 -0.17 -12.93
C VAL A 81 -3.49 0.01 -14.41
N ASN A 82 -3.16 1.23 -14.81
CA ASN A 82 -2.80 1.57 -16.19
C ASN A 82 -1.31 1.29 -16.46
N ARG A 83 -0.47 1.56 -15.45
CA ARG A 83 0.99 1.44 -15.50
C ARG A 83 1.50 1.07 -14.12
N LEU A 84 2.60 0.33 -14.08
CA LEU A 84 3.39 0.10 -12.88
C LEU A 84 4.86 0.31 -13.21
N GLU A 85 5.62 0.71 -12.20
CA GLU A 85 7.05 0.94 -12.31
C GLU A 85 7.75 0.38 -11.07
N LEU A 86 8.97 -0.12 -11.25
CA LEU A 86 9.83 -0.45 -10.13
C LEU A 86 10.22 0.84 -9.41
N SER A 87 10.03 0.87 -8.10
CA SER A 87 10.49 1.96 -7.26
C SER A 87 11.76 1.52 -6.54
N GLY A 88 12.90 1.68 -7.22
CA GLY A 88 14.18 1.20 -6.72
C GLY A 88 14.18 -0.32 -6.51
N ILE A 89 14.79 -0.77 -5.41
CA ILE A 89 14.87 -2.20 -5.06
C ILE A 89 13.74 -2.67 -4.14
N SER A 90 12.88 -1.76 -3.65
CA SER A 90 12.04 -2.02 -2.49
C SER A 90 10.57 -2.27 -2.81
N GLY A 91 10.10 -2.01 -4.04
CA GLY A 91 8.69 -2.18 -4.36
C GLY A 91 8.24 -1.67 -5.72
N LEU A 92 6.93 -1.44 -5.84
CA LEU A 92 6.27 -0.88 -7.02
C LEU A 92 5.66 0.48 -6.74
N GLN A 93 5.71 1.35 -7.74
CA GLN A 93 4.79 2.47 -7.87
C GLN A 93 3.67 2.09 -8.84
N LEU A 94 2.42 2.33 -8.45
CA LEU A 94 1.23 1.99 -9.24
C LEU A 94 0.49 3.24 -9.71
N TYR A 95 0.07 3.24 -10.97
CA TYR A 95 -0.69 4.29 -11.62
C TYR A 95 -2.09 3.77 -11.95
N PHE A 96 -3.09 4.27 -11.24
CA PHE A 96 -4.48 3.84 -11.32
C PHE A 96 -5.28 4.63 -12.37
N SER A 97 -6.35 4.03 -12.87
CA SER A 97 -7.26 4.62 -13.85
C SER A 97 -8.07 5.81 -13.30
N ASP A 98 -8.21 5.94 -11.98
CA ASP A 98 -8.88 7.06 -11.30
C ASP A 98 -7.96 8.28 -11.09
N GLY A 99 -6.78 8.28 -11.70
CA GLY A 99 -5.79 9.36 -11.60
C GLY A 99 -4.87 9.27 -10.38
N HIS A 100 -4.93 8.22 -9.55
CA HIS A 100 -3.97 8.03 -8.46
C HIS A 100 -2.65 7.46 -8.96
N PHE A 101 -1.52 8.10 -8.62
CA PHE A 101 -0.19 7.66 -9.08
C PHE A 101 0.93 7.76 -8.03
N ARG A 102 0.62 8.22 -6.82
CA ARG A 102 1.61 8.45 -5.74
C ARG A 102 1.70 7.28 -4.75
N GLY A 103 1.04 6.17 -5.03
CA GLY A 103 1.06 5.00 -4.14
C GLY A 103 2.35 4.20 -4.33
N LEU A 104 3.13 4.09 -3.25
CA LEU A 104 4.28 3.20 -3.17
C LEU A 104 3.89 1.90 -2.45
N TYR A 105 4.26 0.78 -3.04
CA TYR A 105 3.91 -0.56 -2.58
C TYR A 105 5.19 -1.38 -2.36
N PRO A 106 5.77 -1.34 -1.15
CA PRO A 106 6.93 -2.16 -0.81
C PRO A 106 6.64 -3.66 -0.98
N TRP A 107 7.67 -4.47 -1.25
CA TRP A 107 7.50 -5.93 -1.46
C TRP A 107 6.83 -6.61 -0.28
N ALA A 108 7.25 -6.29 0.95
CA ALA A 108 6.63 -6.83 2.16
C ALA A 108 5.13 -6.49 2.25
N TYR A 109 4.77 -5.27 1.87
CA TYR A 109 3.38 -4.84 1.86
C TYR A 109 2.55 -5.57 0.81
N LEU A 110 3.09 -5.74 -0.40
CA LEU A 110 2.44 -6.54 -1.46
C LEU A 110 2.30 -8.01 -1.06
N ARG A 111 3.30 -8.56 -0.36
CA ARG A 111 3.23 -9.93 0.18
C ARG A 111 2.07 -10.07 1.15
N ASP A 112 1.94 -9.13 2.09
CA ASP A 112 0.85 -9.14 3.08
C ASP A 112 -0.53 -8.97 2.41
N LEU A 113 -0.66 -8.05 1.45
CA LEU A 113 -1.90 -7.86 0.70
C LEU A 113 -2.33 -9.08 -0.12
N GLY A 114 -1.37 -9.91 -0.55
CA GLY A 114 -1.62 -11.14 -1.29
C GLY A 114 -1.94 -12.36 -0.44
N ASN A 115 -1.82 -12.25 0.88
CA ASN A 115 -2.18 -13.28 1.83
C ASN A 115 -3.01 -12.66 2.98
N PRO A 116 -4.22 -12.16 2.68
CA PRO A 116 -5.09 -11.64 3.72
C PRO A 116 -5.39 -12.77 4.71
N ALA A 117 -5.11 -12.52 6.00
CA ALA A 117 -5.37 -13.45 7.10
C ALA A 117 -6.84 -13.87 7.18
#